data_AF-A0A1Z2XU65-F1
#
_entry.id   AF-A0A1Z2XU65-F1
#
_cell.length_a   1.000
_cell.length_b   1.000
_cell.length_c   1.000
_cell.angle_alpha   90.00
_cell.angle_beta   90.00
_cell.angle_gamma   90.00
#
_symmetry.space_group_name_H-M   'P 1'
#
loop_
_entity.id
_entity.type
_entity.pdbx_description
1 polymer ?
#
loop_
_entity_poly.entity_id
_entity_poly.type
_entity_poly.pdbx_seq_one_letter_code
_entity_poly.pdbx_strand_id
1 'polypeptide(L)'
;MKIDKFSYHLGAADCFCEMVRAGVKRIALSHPCDTKDERDSFLPEFDKLCKKYGVRYYAEDEALLTDLFSLSLNQGKFNVIFYQDESALQEYLALKAEKEKAIAAGNYDDCRKDIARRYGKLLSYTDEGIQRLLDANSEIEV
;
A
#
# COMPACT_ATOMS: atom_id res chain seq x y z
N MET A 1 8.70 6.97 -29.25
CA MET A 1 9.41 6.88 -27.95
C MET A 1 8.66 5.89 -27.08
N LYS A 2 9.31 4.85 -26.54
CA LYS A 2 8.71 3.90 -25.61
C LYS A 2 9.20 4.26 -24.21
N ILE A 3 8.30 4.55 -23.28
CA ILE A 3 8.65 4.82 -21.88
C ILE A 3 9.05 3.49 -21.25
N ASP A 4 10.20 3.45 -20.56
CA ASP A 4 10.65 2.27 -19.84
C ASP A 4 9.92 2.10 -18.49
N LYS A 5 9.95 0.89 -17.93
CA LYS A 5 9.25 0.54 -16.68
C LYS A 5 9.69 1.43 -15.52
N PHE A 6 10.97 1.73 -15.42
CA PHE A 6 11.52 2.53 -14.33
C PHE A 6 10.97 3.96 -14.40
N SER A 7 11.04 4.60 -15.57
CA SER A 7 10.48 5.94 -15.78
C SER A 7 8.98 6.01 -15.53
N TYR A 8 8.23 4.97 -15.94
CA TYR A 8 6.79 4.89 -15.70
C TYR A 8 6.46 4.79 -14.21
N HIS A 9 7.12 3.89 -13.46
CA HIS A 9 6.91 3.73 -12.02
C HIS A 9 7.33 4.97 -11.23
N LEU A 10 8.44 5.62 -11.62
CA LEU A 10 8.89 6.84 -10.98
C LEU A 10 7.91 8.00 -11.20
N GLY A 11 7.36 8.13 -12.40
CA GLY A 11 6.30 9.12 -12.68
C GLY A 11 5.04 8.89 -11.84
N ALA A 12 4.64 7.63 -11.65
CA ALA A 12 3.53 7.29 -10.75
C ALA A 12 3.83 7.67 -9.29
N ALA A 13 5.06 7.43 -8.82
CA ALA A 13 5.49 7.79 -7.46
C ALA A 13 5.51 9.32 -7.24
N ASP A 14 5.93 10.13 -8.23
CA ASP A 14 5.88 11.60 -8.15
C ASP A 14 4.44 12.10 -7.91
N CYS A 15 3.49 11.55 -8.67
CA CYS A 15 2.06 11.84 -8.51
C CYS A 15 1.53 11.40 -7.13
N PHE A 16 1.91 10.22 -6.65
CA PHE A 16 1.50 9.76 -5.31
C PHE A 16 2.08 10.62 -4.18
N CYS A 17 3.33 11.06 -4.29
CA CYS A 17 3.92 11.99 -3.32
C CYS A 17 3.14 13.31 -3.28
N GLU A 18 2.73 13.85 -4.43
CA GLU A 18 1.89 15.03 -4.50
C GLU A 18 0.51 14.82 -3.85
N MET A 19 -0.16 13.70 -4.16
CA MET A 19 -1.47 13.36 -3.57
C MET A 19 -1.42 13.23 -2.05
N VAL A 20 -0.34 12.65 -1.51
CA VAL A 20 -0.12 12.56 -0.07
C VAL A 20 0.11 13.96 0.51
N ARG A 21 0.98 14.75 -0.11
CA ARG A 21 1.30 16.10 0.34
C ARG A 21 0.09 17.05 0.35
N ALA A 22 -0.81 16.87 -0.62
CA ALA A 22 -2.04 17.64 -0.74
C ALA A 22 -3.15 17.16 0.23
N GLY A 23 -2.94 16.07 0.98
CA GLY A 23 -3.92 15.49 1.88
C GLY A 23 -5.04 14.71 1.19
N VAL A 24 -4.92 14.45 -0.12
CA VAL A 24 -5.87 13.62 -0.87
C VAL A 24 -5.72 12.16 -0.46
N LYS A 25 -4.49 11.71 -0.21
CA LYS A 25 -4.16 10.37 0.29
C LYS A 25 -3.52 10.45 1.67
N ARG A 26 -3.98 9.62 2.62
CA ARG A 26 -3.26 9.45 3.89
C ARG A 26 -1.98 8.64 3.68
N ILE A 27 -2.08 7.55 2.91
CA ILE A 27 -0.94 6.79 2.39
C ILE A 27 -1.13 6.44 0.90
N ALA A 28 -0.03 6.19 0.20
CA ALA A 28 -0.01 5.68 -1.17
C ALA A 28 1.06 4.61 -1.34
N LEU A 29 0.80 3.58 -2.14
CA LEU A 29 1.78 2.51 -2.41
C LEU A 29 2.41 2.73 -3.78
N SER A 30 3.72 2.51 -3.87
CA SER A 30 4.38 2.33 -5.15
C SER A 30 3.81 1.11 -5.88
N HIS A 31 4.12 1.00 -7.18
CA HIS A 31 3.91 -0.25 -7.88
C HIS A 31 4.63 -1.41 -7.16
N PRO A 32 4.00 -2.60 -7.09
CA PRO A 32 4.63 -3.79 -6.53
C PRO A 32 5.82 -4.20 -7.40
N CYS A 33 6.89 -4.61 -6.74
CA CYS A 33 8.10 -5.16 -7.35
C CYS A 33 8.19 -6.66 -7.05
N ASP A 34 8.79 -7.41 -7.97
CA ASP A 34 8.92 -8.87 -7.83
C ASP A 34 10.04 -9.24 -6.85
N THR A 35 11.01 -8.35 -6.65
CA THR A 35 12.14 -8.56 -5.75
C THR A 35 12.42 -7.34 -4.89
N LYS A 36 13.06 -7.57 -3.74
CA LYS A 36 13.57 -6.50 -2.87
C LYS A 36 14.57 -5.60 -3.60
N ASP A 37 15.49 -6.19 -4.38
CA ASP A 37 16.49 -5.43 -5.14
C ASP A 37 15.84 -4.50 -6.18
N GLU A 38 14.77 -4.95 -6.85
CA GLU A 38 14.01 -4.10 -7.77
C GLU A 38 13.39 -2.92 -7.03
N ARG A 39 12.73 -3.16 -5.88
CA ARG A 39 12.16 -2.10 -5.03
C ARG A 39 13.23 -1.13 -4.55
N ASP A 40 14.36 -1.66 -4.08
CA ASP A 40 15.48 -0.89 -3.52
C ASP A 40 16.15 0.00 -4.60
N SER A 41 16.12 -0.42 -5.87
CA SER A 41 16.65 0.38 -6.98
C SER A 41 15.95 1.73 -7.17
N PHE A 42 14.71 1.89 -6.68
CA PHE A 42 13.95 3.14 -6.75
C PHE A 42 14.22 4.09 -5.56
N LEU A 43 14.75 3.59 -4.44
CA LEU A 43 14.88 4.37 -3.19
C LEU A 43 15.66 5.68 -3.36
N PRO A 44 16.78 5.74 -4.11
CA PRO A 44 17.50 6.99 -4.33
C PRO A 44 16.67 8.07 -5.04
N GLU A 45 15.74 7.69 -5.91
CA GLU A 45 14.84 8.63 -6.57
C GLU A 45 13.65 8.98 -5.66
N PHE A 46 13.14 8.02 -4.89
CA PHE A 46 12.11 8.27 -3.89
C PHE A 46 12.57 9.20 -2.76
N ASP A 47 13.85 9.16 -2.37
CA ASP A 47 14.45 10.14 -1.45
C ASP A 47 14.33 11.57 -2.00
N LYS A 48 14.62 11.76 -3.29
CA LYS A 48 14.50 13.07 -3.96
C LYS A 48 13.04 13.54 -4.01
N LEU A 49 12.12 12.64 -4.35
CA LEU A 49 10.68 12.94 -4.36
C LEU A 49 10.18 13.32 -2.97
N CYS A 50 10.53 12.54 -1.95
CA CYS A 50 10.12 12.81 -0.57
C CYS A 50 10.66 14.15 -0.09
N LYS A 51 11.92 14.49 -0.40
CA LYS A 51 12.49 15.81 -0.13
C LYS A 51 11.77 16.93 -0.88
N LYS A 52 11.42 16.73 -2.16
CA LYS A 52 10.71 17.71 -3.00
C LYS A 52 9.33 18.04 -2.43
N TYR A 53 8.55 17.03 -2.05
CA TYR A 53 7.17 17.22 -1.59
C TYR A 53 7.06 17.43 -0.07
N GLY A 54 8.08 17.08 0.71
CA GLY A 54 8.02 17.10 2.17
C GLY A 54 7.20 15.95 2.75
N VAL A 55 7.28 14.78 2.10
CA VAL A 55 6.67 13.52 2.56
C VAL A 55 7.76 12.53 2.96
N ARG A 56 7.37 11.35 3.46
CA ARG A 56 8.25 10.27 3.90
C ARG A 56 7.87 8.98 3.18
N TYR A 57 8.72 7.99 3.26
CA TYR A 57 8.39 6.64 2.82
C TYR A 57 8.82 5.55 3.81
N TYR A 58 8.16 4.39 3.68
CA TYR A 58 8.50 3.16 4.37
C TYR A 58 8.73 2.07 3.33
N ALA A 59 9.87 1.39 3.42
CA ALA A 59 10.23 0.27 2.58
C ALA A 59 9.51 -0.98 3.10
N GLU A 60 8.44 -1.40 2.43
CA GLU A 60 7.64 -2.56 2.80
C GLU A 60 8.18 -3.83 2.14
N ASP A 61 8.56 -4.79 2.97
CA ASP A 61 9.08 -6.09 2.54
C ASP A 61 7.97 -7.15 2.48
N GLU A 62 6.85 -6.94 3.17
CA GLU A 62 5.72 -7.86 3.18
C GLU A 62 4.39 -7.09 3.18
N ALA A 63 3.71 -7.03 2.03
CA ALA A 63 2.47 -6.28 1.90
C ALA A 63 1.36 -6.78 2.84
N LEU A 64 0.54 -5.87 3.36
CA LEU A 64 -0.72 -6.21 4.04
C LEU A 64 -1.71 -6.81 3.03
N LEU A 65 -1.76 -8.14 2.97
CA LEU A 65 -2.76 -8.86 2.18
C LEU A 65 -4.13 -8.73 2.86
N THR A 66 -5.16 -8.42 2.07
CA THR A 66 -6.55 -8.33 2.50
C THR A 66 -7.44 -8.58 1.29
N ASP A 67 -8.75 -8.73 1.49
CA ASP A 67 -9.72 -8.89 0.41
C ASP A 67 -9.82 -7.67 -0.52
N LEU A 68 -9.20 -6.53 -0.17
CA LEU A 68 -9.29 -5.30 -0.95
C LEU A 68 -8.59 -5.40 -2.32
N PHE A 69 -7.55 -6.23 -2.43
CA PHE A 69 -6.80 -6.47 -3.66
C PHE A 69 -6.55 -7.96 -3.82
N SER A 70 -6.40 -8.43 -5.07
CA SER A 70 -6.12 -9.84 -5.30
C SER A 70 -4.77 -10.26 -4.71
N LEU A 71 -4.71 -11.50 -4.23
CA LEU A 71 -3.48 -12.08 -3.66
C LEU A 71 -2.37 -12.11 -4.70
N SER A 72 -2.69 -12.50 -5.93
CA SER A 72 -1.77 -12.56 -7.07
C SER A 72 -1.04 -11.24 -7.35
N LEU A 73 -1.65 -10.11 -7.01
CA LEU A 73 -1.06 -8.78 -7.20
C LEU A 73 -0.09 -8.38 -6.09
N ASN A 74 -0.20 -8.94 -4.88
CA ASN A 74 0.51 -8.43 -3.69
C ASN A 74 1.31 -9.49 -2.93
N GLN A 75 0.95 -10.77 -3.05
CA GLN A 75 1.63 -11.86 -2.34
C GLN A 75 3.06 -12.02 -2.86
N GLY A 76 4.02 -12.01 -1.93
CA GLY A 76 5.45 -12.08 -2.25
C GLY A 76 5.98 -10.88 -3.04
N LYS A 77 5.27 -9.74 -3.02
CA LYS A 77 5.71 -8.49 -3.65
C LYS A 77 6.32 -7.55 -2.62
N PHE A 78 7.16 -6.66 -3.14
CA PHE A 78 7.85 -5.62 -2.38
C PHE A 78 7.34 -4.25 -2.82
N ASN A 79 7.13 -3.34 -1.86
CA ASN A 79 6.52 -2.05 -2.13
C ASN A 79 7.23 -0.94 -1.33
N VAL A 80 6.87 0.30 -1.65
CA VAL A 80 7.16 1.48 -0.84
C VAL A 80 5.85 2.17 -0.50
N ILE A 81 5.67 2.57 0.76
CA ILE A 81 4.51 3.31 1.22
C ILE A 81 4.91 4.77 1.42
N PHE A 82 4.31 5.69 0.68
CA PHE A 82 4.46 7.13 0.86
C PHE A 82 3.42 7.64 1.85
N TYR A 83 3.85 8.46 2.81
CA TYR A 83 3.00 9.04 3.86
C TYR A 83 3.56 10.40 4.32
N GLN A 84 2.73 11.23 4.92
CA GLN A 84 3.19 12.50 5.53
C GLN A 84 3.18 12.42 7.06
N ASP A 85 2.09 11.92 7.63
CA ASP A 85 1.91 11.79 9.07
C ASP A 85 2.32 10.40 9.56
N GLU A 86 3.16 10.35 10.61
CA GLU A 86 3.58 9.10 11.24
C GLU A 86 2.39 8.26 11.72
N SER A 87 1.30 8.90 12.16
CA SER A 87 0.09 8.20 12.59
C SER A 87 -0.53 7.35 11.49
N ALA A 88 -0.42 7.76 10.21
CA ALA A 88 -0.94 6.99 9.09
C ALA A 88 -0.11 5.71 8.85
N LEU A 89 1.22 5.80 8.97
CA LEU A 89 2.10 4.62 8.92
C LEU A 89 1.83 3.70 10.11
N GLN A 90 1.69 4.25 11.32
CA GLN A 90 1.40 3.44 12.51
C GLN A 90 0.05 2.72 12.42
N GLU A 91 -0.97 3.34 11.81
CA GLU A 91 -2.26 2.69 11.56
C GLU A 91 -2.12 1.51 10.58
N TYR A 92 -1.32 1.67 9.51
CA TYR A 92 -1.03 0.57 8.59
C TYR A 92 -0.31 -0.60 9.29
N LEU A 93 0.73 -0.30 10.09
CA LEU A 93 1.47 -1.32 10.85
C LEU A 93 0.60 -1.99 11.92
N ALA A 94 -0.31 -1.24 12.54
CA ALA A 94 -1.27 -1.78 13.50
C ALA A 94 -2.26 -2.75 12.83
N LEU A 95 -2.75 -2.44 11.63
CA LEU A 95 -3.60 -3.36 10.85
C LEU A 95 -2.87 -4.67 10.51
N LYS A 96 -1.59 -4.60 10.14
CA LYS A 96 -0.75 -5.80 9.95
C LYS A 96 -0.65 -6.64 11.23
N ALA A 97 -0.28 -6.01 12.34
CA ALA A 97 -0.12 -6.70 13.61
C ALA A 97 -1.45 -7.27 14.14
N GLU A 98 -2.58 -6.59 13.91
CA GLU A 98 -3.90 -7.09 14.26
C GLU A 98 -4.25 -8.34 13.47
N LYS A 99 -4.04 -8.32 12.15
CA LYS A 99 -4.23 -9.48 11.29
C LYS A 99 -3.37 -10.66 11.74
N GLU A 100 -2.07 -10.46 11.97
CA GLU A 100 -1.15 -11.51 12.43
C GLU A 100 -1.63 -12.15 13.74
N LYS A 101 -2.09 -11.34 14.69
CA LYS A 101 -2.65 -11.83 15.96
C LYS A 101 -3.93 -12.64 15.73
N ALA A 102 -4.80 -12.19 14.84
CA ALA A 102 -6.05 -12.88 14.56
C ALA A 102 -5.83 -14.23 13.86
N ILE A 103 -4.86 -14.31 12.95
CA ILE A 103 -4.41 -15.56 12.33
C ILE A 103 -3.85 -16.50 13.42
N ALA A 104 -2.97 -16.01 14.28
CA ALA A 104 -2.39 -16.82 15.36
C ALA A 104 -3.43 -17.32 16.38
N ALA A 105 -4.50 -16.55 16.59
CA ALA A 105 -5.64 -16.92 17.44
C ALA A 105 -6.70 -17.78 16.73
N GLY A 106 -6.58 -17.99 15.41
CA GLY A 106 -7.56 -18.74 14.62
C GLY A 106 -8.91 -18.06 14.45
N ASN A 107 -8.97 -16.72 14.55
CA ASN A 107 -10.20 -15.93 14.46
C ASN A 107 -10.12 -14.83 13.38
N TYR A 108 -9.22 -14.96 12.40
CA TYR A 108 -9.06 -13.97 11.33
C TYR A 108 -10.37 -13.74 10.55
N ASP A 109 -11.15 -14.79 10.29
CA ASP A 109 -12.43 -14.67 9.58
C ASP A 109 -13.41 -13.68 10.23
N ASP A 110 -13.35 -13.51 11.56
CA ASP A 110 -14.22 -12.60 12.31
C ASP A 110 -13.90 -11.12 12.02
N CYS A 111 -12.63 -10.78 11.77
CA CYS A 111 -12.15 -9.41 11.57
C CYS A 111 -11.70 -9.10 10.14
N ARG A 112 -11.57 -10.10 9.28
CA ARG A 112 -11.02 -10.03 7.93
C ARG A 112 -11.61 -8.90 7.07
N LYS A 113 -12.94 -8.84 6.94
CA LYS A 113 -13.62 -7.81 6.13
C LYS A 113 -13.45 -6.42 6.72
N ASP A 114 -13.41 -6.32 8.04
CA ASP A 114 -13.22 -5.05 8.74
C ASP A 114 -11.79 -4.50 8.54
N ILE A 115 -10.77 -5.37 8.65
CA ILE A 115 -9.37 -5.02 8.33
C ILE A 115 -9.26 -4.50 6.89
N ALA A 116 -9.86 -5.20 5.92
CA ALA A 116 -9.86 -4.78 4.51
C ALA A 116 -10.50 -3.40 4.31
N ARG A 117 -11.62 -3.12 4.99
CA ARG A 117 -12.30 -1.82 4.93
C ARG A 117 -11.47 -0.70 5.57
N ARG A 118 -10.90 -0.93 6.75
CA ARG A 118 -10.02 0.04 7.42
C ARG A 118 -8.78 0.33 6.58
N TYR A 119 -8.20 -0.69 5.95
CA TYR A 119 -7.08 -0.49 5.03
C TYR A 119 -7.50 0.36 3.81
N GLY A 120 -8.67 0.11 3.22
CA GLY A 120 -9.20 0.93 2.14
C GLY A 120 -9.45 2.39 2.53
N LYS A 121 -9.92 2.63 3.76
CA LYS A 121 -10.06 3.98 4.32
C LYS A 121 -8.72 4.66 4.52
N LEU A 122 -7.71 3.93 4.98
CA LEU A 122 -6.35 4.44 5.10
C LEU A 122 -5.75 4.83 3.73
N LEU A 123 -6.15 4.17 2.65
CA LEU A 123 -5.81 4.55 1.26
C LEU A 123 -6.64 5.73 0.72
N SER A 124 -7.50 6.33 1.56
CA SER A 124 -8.45 7.39 1.22
C SER A 124 -9.51 7.01 0.19
N TYR A 125 -9.89 5.72 0.10
CA TYR A 125 -11.01 5.31 -0.74
C TYR A 125 -12.36 5.63 -0.09
N THR A 126 -13.36 5.95 -0.92
CA THR A 126 -14.76 6.09 -0.45
C THR A 126 -15.33 4.73 -0.08
N ASP A 127 -16.42 4.69 0.69
CA ASP A 127 -17.08 3.42 1.03
C ASP A 127 -17.55 2.67 -0.22
N GLU A 128 -18.06 3.39 -1.22
CA GLU A 128 -18.48 2.81 -2.50
C GLU A 128 -17.28 2.32 -3.30
N GLY A 129 -16.14 3.01 -3.22
CA GLY A 129 -14.88 2.56 -3.83
C GLY A 129 -14.39 1.26 -3.22
N ILE A 130 -14.38 1.18 -1.89
CA ILE A 130 -14.00 0.00 -1.13
C ILE A 130 -14.94 -1.16 -1.46
N GLN A 131 -16.25 -0.93 -1.44
CA GLN A 131 -17.23 -1.97 -1.73
C GLN A 131 -17.05 -2.53 -3.15
N ARG A 132 -16.84 -1.67 -4.15
CA ARG A 132 -16.57 -2.11 -5.52
C ARG A 132 -15.31 -2.97 -5.63
N LEU A 133 -14.25 -2.64 -4.90
CA LEU A 133 -13.02 -3.43 -4.89
C LEU A 133 -13.24 -4.80 -4.24
N LEU A 134 -13.93 -4.84 -3.10
CA LEU A 134 -14.28 -6.08 -2.41
C LEU A 134 -15.16 -6.99 -3.26
N ASP A 135 -16.15 -6.43 -3.96
CA ASP A 135 -17.06 -7.21 -4.81
C ASP A 135 -16.38 -7.74 -6.08
N ALA A 136 -15.37 -7.01 -6.58
CA ALA A 136 -14.64 -7.39 -7.79
C ALA A 136 -13.53 -8.42 -7.53
N ASN A 137 -13.05 -8.55 -6.29
CA ASN A 137 -11.97 -9.47 -5.96
C ASN A 137 -12.50 -10.88 -5.69
N SER A 138 -12.12 -11.83 -6.55
CA SER A 138 -12.43 -13.26 -6.36
C SER A 138 -11.31 -14.03 -5.66
N GLU A 139 -10.14 -13.42 -5.45
CA GLU A 139 -9.02 -14.01 -4.73
C GLU A 139 -9.09 -13.60 -3.28
N ILE A 140 -9.82 -14.41 -2.52
CA ILE A 140 -10.07 -14.20 -1.10
C ILE A 140 -8.91 -14.82 -0.31
N GLU A 141 -8.36 -14.09 0.67
CA GLU A 141 -7.34 -14.64 1.58
C GLU A 141 -7.92 -15.75 2.47
N VAL A 142 -7.35 -16.95 2.49
CA VAL A 142 -7.89 -18.08 3.26
C VAL A 142 -7.01 -18.38 4.45
#